data_AF-A0A441Z5E3-F1
#
_entry.id   AF-A0A441Z5E3-F1
#
_cell.length_a   1.000
_cell.length_b   1.000
_cell.length_c   1.000
_cell.angle_alpha   90.00
_cell.angle_beta   90.00
_cell.angle_gamma   90.00
#
_symmetry.space_group_name_H-M   'P 1'
#
loop_
_entity.id
_entity.type
_entity.pdbx_description
1 polymer ?
#
loop_
_entity_poly.entity_id
_entity_poly.type
_entity_poly.pdbx_seq_one_letter_code
_entity_poly.pdbx_strand_id
1 'polypeptide(L)'
;HVTRMKIVNNRLVPNAMEPRAALGHYDKAEDHYTCWTTSQNPHVARLVMSAFYNVAPENKLRVIAPDVGGGFGSKIYIYPEE
;
A
#
# COMPACT_ATOMS: atom_id res chain seq x y z
N HIS A 1 14.05 42.83 -18.94
CA HIS A 1 14.88 41.66 -19.31
C HIS A 1 14.02 40.41 -19.13
N VAL A 2 13.98 39.49 -20.10
CA VAL A 2 13.19 38.25 -20.03
C VAL A 2 14.10 37.08 -20.40
N THR A 3 14.05 36.01 -19.61
CA THR A 3 14.85 34.78 -19.80
C THR A 3 13.92 33.57 -19.86
N ARG A 4 14.30 32.55 -20.64
CA ARG A 4 13.58 31.26 -20.73
C ARG A 4 14.57 30.10 -20.65
N MET A 5 14.12 28.99 -20.07
CA MET A 5 14.87 27.73 -19.99
C MET A 5 13.93 26.54 -20.22
N LYS A 6 14.46 25.47 -20.81
CA LYS A 6 13.79 24.16 -20.93
C LYS A 6 14.41 23.19 -19.94
N ILE A 7 13.59 22.61 -19.07
CA ILE A 7 14.01 21.65 -18.05
C ILE A 7 13.37 20.30 -18.36
N VAL A 8 14.11 19.22 -18.16
CA VAL A 8 13.58 17.85 -18.19
C VAL A 8 13.68 17.28 -16.77
N ASN A 9 12.55 16.80 -16.25
CA ASN A 9 12.51 16.04 -15.01
C ASN A 9 12.46 14.54 -15.37
N ASN A 10 13.57 13.85 -15.17
CA ASN A 10 13.67 12.44 -15.52
C ASN A 10 12.81 11.58 -14.60
N ARG A 11 12.27 10.49 -15.14
CA ARG A 11 11.56 9.49 -14.32
C ARG A 11 12.57 8.78 -13.42
N LEU A 12 12.24 8.71 -12.14
CA LEU A 12 12.98 7.97 -11.12
C LEU A 12 12.03 7.02 -10.39
N VAL A 13 12.60 6.05 -9.67
CA VAL A 13 11.86 5.12 -8.83
C VAL A 13 12.33 5.29 -7.38
N PRO A 14 11.40 5.39 -6.40
CA PRO A 14 11.76 5.27 -5.00
C PRO A 14 12.20 3.83 -4.70
N ASN A 15 13.50 3.64 -4.47
CA ASN A 15 14.10 2.32 -4.24
C ASN A 15 14.31 2.08 -2.74
N ALA A 16 13.25 1.71 -2.03
CA ALA A 16 13.39 1.24 -0.66
C ALA A 16 14.26 -0.01 -0.58
N MET A 17 15.06 -0.14 0.48
CA MET A 17 15.90 -1.33 0.70
C MET A 17 15.05 -2.57 0.96
N GLU A 18 13.93 -2.41 1.68
CA GLU A 18 12.94 -3.47 1.85
C GLU A 18 11.96 -3.48 0.66
N PRO A 19 11.78 -4.61 -0.05
CA PRO A 19 10.77 -4.77 -1.08
C PRO A 19 9.33 -4.59 -0.57
N ARG A 20 8.38 -4.55 -1.50
CA ARG A 20 6.96 -4.67 -1.18
C ARG A 20 6.65 -6.13 -0.83
N ALA A 21 5.87 -6.34 0.21
CA ALA A 21 5.36 -7.65 0.60
C ALA A 21 4.00 -7.52 1.28
N ALA A 22 3.16 -8.54 1.09
CA ALA A 22 1.90 -8.71 1.78
C ALA A 22 1.69 -10.17 2.19
N LEU A 23 1.00 -10.37 3.31
CA LEU A 23 0.57 -11.66 3.83
C LEU A 23 -0.90 -11.58 4.19
N GLY A 24 -1.74 -12.26 3.41
CA GLY A 24 -3.16 -12.44 3.71
C GLY A 24 -3.39 -13.70 4.54
N HIS A 25 -4.20 -13.59 5.59
CA HIS A 25 -4.65 -14.70 6.42
C HIS A 25 -6.16 -14.61 6.61
N TYR A 26 -6.86 -15.74 6.43
CA TYR A 26 -8.29 -15.86 6.68
C TYR A 26 -8.54 -16.83 7.83
N ASP A 27 -9.24 -16.35 8.85
CA ASP A 27 -9.71 -17.16 9.97
C ASP A 27 -11.15 -17.63 9.70
N LYS A 28 -11.32 -18.95 9.58
CA LYS A 28 -12.62 -19.58 9.34
C LYS A 28 -13.55 -19.56 10.55
N ALA A 29 -13.00 -19.54 11.77
CA ALA A 29 -13.80 -19.56 12.99
C ALA A 29 -14.43 -18.19 13.26
N GLU A 30 -13.70 -17.11 12.97
CA GLU A 30 -14.15 -15.73 13.19
C GLU A 30 -14.71 -15.07 11.92
N ASP A 31 -14.58 -15.73 10.76
CA ASP A 31 -14.89 -15.17 9.44
C ASP A 31 -14.24 -13.80 9.22
N HIS A 32 -12.95 -13.72 9.54
CA HIS A 32 -12.15 -12.49 9.53
C HIS A 32 -10.90 -12.63 8.67
N TYR A 33 -10.55 -11.53 8.00
CA TYR A 33 -9.35 -11.42 7.18
C TYR A 33 -8.35 -10.51 7.87
N THR A 34 -7.09 -10.93 7.94
CA THR A 34 -5.97 -10.08 8.34
C THR A 34 -4.96 -10.02 7.21
N CYS A 35 -4.60 -8.80 6.79
CA CYS A 35 -3.53 -8.54 5.84
C CYS A 35 -2.40 -7.79 6.55
N TRP A 36 -1.21 -8.38 6.59
CA TRP A 36 0.01 -7.65 6.90
C TRP A 36 0.63 -7.16 5.61
N THR A 37 0.92 -5.87 5.52
CA THR A 37 1.55 -5.27 4.32
C THR A 37 2.59 -4.25 4.74
N THR A 38 3.61 -4.04 3.91
CA THR A 38 4.58 -2.94 4.02
C THR A 38 4.00 -1.54 3.75
N SER A 39 2.69 -1.32 3.92
CA SER A 39 1.98 -0.09 3.55
C SER A 39 2.38 1.13 4.39
N GLN A 40 2.39 2.31 3.75
CA GLN A 40 2.49 3.61 4.43
C GLN A 40 1.14 4.14 4.92
N ASN A 41 0.02 3.52 4.53
CA ASN A 41 -1.32 3.99 4.87
C ASN A 41 -2.31 2.81 5.03
N PRO A 42 -2.17 2.00 6.09
CA PRO A 42 -2.95 0.77 6.27
C PRO A 42 -4.46 1.01 6.39
N HIS A 43 -4.90 2.17 6.89
CA HIS A 43 -6.33 2.50 6.99
C HIS A 43 -6.95 2.79 5.62
N VAL A 44 -6.25 3.52 4.76
CA VAL A 44 -6.72 3.75 3.38
C VAL A 44 -6.63 2.47 2.56
N ALA A 45 -5.60 1.66 2.76
CA ALA A 45 -5.51 0.33 2.14
C ALA A 45 -6.72 -0.53 2.53
N ARG A 46 -7.09 -0.57 3.82
CA ARG A 46 -8.28 -1.28 4.29
C ARG A 46 -9.57 -0.81 3.60
N LEU A 47 -9.76 0.52 3.54
CA LEU A 47 -10.92 1.11 2.87
C LEU A 47 -10.97 0.68 1.39
N VAL A 48 -9.85 0.77 0.67
CA VAL A 48 -9.81 0.46 -0.75
C VAL A 48 -10.03 -1.03 -1.03
N MET A 49 -9.34 -1.89 -0.27
CA MET A 49 -9.48 -3.34 -0.37
C MET A 49 -10.91 -3.80 -0.10
N SER A 50 -11.59 -3.17 0.86
CA SER A 50 -12.99 -3.48 1.16
C SER A 50 -13.96 -2.89 0.12
N ALA A 51 -13.90 -1.58 -0.12
CA ALA A 51 -14.92 -0.86 -0.88
C ALA A 51 -14.81 -1.01 -2.40
N PHE A 52 -13.59 -1.22 -2.92
CA PHE A 52 -13.34 -1.22 -4.37
C PHE A 52 -12.84 -2.57 -4.89
N TYR A 53 -12.08 -3.32 -4.09
CA TYR A 53 -11.60 -4.66 -4.50
C TYR A 53 -12.45 -5.79 -3.94
N ASN A 54 -13.39 -5.47 -3.04
CA ASN A 54 -14.37 -6.39 -2.52
C ASN A 54 -13.74 -7.65 -1.88
N VAL A 55 -12.57 -7.48 -1.25
CA VAL A 55 -11.84 -8.56 -0.57
C VAL A 55 -12.65 -9.09 0.61
N ALA A 56 -13.18 -8.18 1.43
CA ALA A 56 -14.08 -8.47 2.53
C ALA A 56 -14.81 -7.20 2.98
N PRO A 57 -15.94 -7.30 3.71
CA PRO A 57 -16.53 -6.15 4.41
C PRO A 57 -15.53 -5.50 5.36
N GLU A 58 -15.54 -4.16 5.46
CA GLU A 58 -14.51 -3.41 6.20
C GLU A 58 -14.43 -3.81 7.67
N ASN A 59 -15.57 -4.16 8.28
CA ASN A 59 -15.66 -4.65 9.65
C ASN A 59 -15.13 -6.06 9.86
N LYS A 60 -14.88 -6.82 8.79
CA LYS A 60 -14.27 -8.16 8.79
C LYS A 60 -12.83 -8.17 8.28
N LEU A 61 -12.30 -7.00 7.91
CA LEU A 61 -10.96 -6.85 7.37
C LEU A 61 -10.08 -6.07 8.34
N ARG A 62 -8.93 -6.62 8.66
CA ARG A 62 -7.87 -5.96 9.42
C ARG A 62 -6.64 -5.81 8.53
N VAL A 63 -6.11 -4.59 8.42
CA VAL A 63 -4.85 -4.31 7.71
C VAL A 63 -3.84 -3.79 8.71
N ILE A 64 -2.65 -4.38 8.71
CA ILE A 64 -1.57 -4.08 9.65
C ILE A 64 -0.31 -3.74 8.87
N ALA A 65 0.26 -2.58 9.15
CA ALA A 65 1.61 -2.24 8.72
C ALA A 65 2.57 -2.40 9.92
N PRO A 66 3.49 -3.37 9.90
CA PRO A 66 4.56 -3.45 10.89
C PRO A 66 5.63 -2.37 10.63
N ASP A 67 6.79 -2.47 11.27
CA ASP A 67 7.94 -1.64 10.89
C ASP A 67 8.29 -1.86 9.41
N VAL A 68 8.41 -0.78 8.65
CA VAL A 68 8.64 -0.81 7.19
C VAL A 68 10.04 -0.26 6.88
N GLY A 69 10.83 -1.03 6.13
CA GLY A 69 12.20 -0.71 5.73
C GLY A 69 12.31 0.31 4.59
N GLY A 70 11.60 1.43 4.73
CA GLY A 70 11.49 2.51 3.75
C GLY A 70 10.30 2.36 2.80
N GLY A 71 9.65 3.49 2.51
CA GLY A 71 8.51 3.56 1.57
C GLY A 71 8.70 4.59 0.47
N PHE A 72 9.17 5.80 0.83
CA PHE A 72 9.50 6.88 -0.11
C PHE A 72 8.37 7.19 -1.12
N GLY A 73 7.12 6.99 -0.72
CA GLY A 73 5.92 7.20 -1.54
C GLY A 73 5.52 5.97 -2.38
N SER A 74 6.43 5.03 -2.60
CA SER A 74 6.16 3.82 -3.40
C SER A 74 5.27 2.80 -2.71
N LYS A 75 5.07 2.90 -1.38
CA LYS A 75 4.24 1.98 -0.58
C LYS A 75 2.93 2.64 -0.09
N ILE A 76 2.49 3.72 -0.76
CA ILE A 76 1.18 4.36 -0.53
C ILE A 76 0.09 3.71 -1.39
N TYR A 77 0.44 3.34 -2.63
CA TYR A 77 -0.48 2.75 -3.58
C TYR A 77 -0.79 1.29 -3.21
N ILE A 78 -2.04 0.87 -3.42
CA ILE A 78 -2.45 -0.52 -3.23
C ILE A 78 -2.14 -1.28 -4.52
N TYR A 79 -1.28 -2.28 -4.44
CA TYR A 79 -0.86 -3.03 -5.62
C TYR A 79 -1.67 -4.31 -5.80
N PRO A 80 -1.80 -4.86 -7.02
CA PRO A 80 -2.59 -6.07 -7.26
C PRO A 80 -2.10 -7.32 -6.53
N GLU A 81 -0.84 -7.32 -6.07
CA GLU A 81 -0.28 -8.42 -5.27
C GLU A 81 -0.76 -8.42 -3.81
N GLU A 82 -1.37 -7.32 -3.36
CA GLU A 82 -1.96 -7.15 -2.01
C GLU A 82 -3.45 -7.52 -1.99
#